data_AF-A0A3D1PUW7-F1
#
_entry.id   AF-A0A3D1PUW7-F1
#
_cell.length_a   1.000
_cell.length_b   1.000
_cell.length_c   1.000
_cell.angle_alpha   90.00
_cell.angle_beta   90.00
_cell.angle_gamma   90.00
#
_symmetry.space_group_name_H-M   'P 1'
#
loop_
_entity.id
_entity.type
_entity.pdbx_description
1 polymer ?
#
loop_
_entity_poly.entity_id
_entity_poly.type
_entity_poly.pdbx_seq_one_letter_code
_entity_poly.pdbx_strand_id
1 'polypeptide(L)'
;MRPADTWVDYELIDATNHNRLERWGKTLLIRPDPQIIWKNEEVSPLWARADAIYYRSAKGGGQWDYHKKLPQKWNIKWQDLTLIVSPTGFKHTGVFPEQAVNWAWYQEKIKA
;
A
#
# COMPACT_ATOMS: atom_id res chain seq x y z
N MET A 1 -8.67 2.68 19.44
CA MET A 1 -7.93 2.22 18.24
C MET A 1 -6.90 3.28 17.89
N ARG A 2 -5.65 2.92 17.57
CA ARG A 2 -4.59 3.89 17.20
C ARG A 2 -4.39 3.86 15.68
N PRO A 3 -4.63 4.97 14.95
CA PRO A 3 -4.36 5.02 13.51
C PRO A 3 -2.85 5.10 13.24
N ALA A 4 -2.41 4.58 12.08
CA ALA A 4 -1.05 4.73 11.57
C ALA A 4 -0.97 5.97 10.66
N ASP A 5 -1.08 7.15 11.23
CA ASP A 5 -1.21 8.45 10.54
C ASP A 5 0.11 9.26 10.45
N THR A 6 1.24 8.66 10.82
CA THR A 6 2.56 9.29 10.82
C THR A 6 3.37 9.05 9.55
N TRP A 7 2.74 8.52 8.51
CA TRP A 7 3.39 8.24 7.22
C TRP A 7 3.57 9.51 6.40
N VAL A 8 4.76 9.65 5.80
CA VAL A 8 5.06 10.68 4.81
C VAL A 8 5.00 10.09 3.39
N ASP A 9 5.60 8.91 3.21
CA ASP A 9 5.71 8.25 1.91
C ASP A 9 4.65 7.15 1.69
N TYR A 10 3.63 7.05 2.54
CA TYR A 10 2.50 6.15 2.33
C TYR A 10 1.17 6.85 2.58
N GLU A 11 0.19 6.58 1.72
CA GLU A 11 -1.16 7.13 1.80
C GLU A 11 -2.16 6.08 1.30
N LEU A 12 -3.20 5.81 2.08
CA LEU A 12 -4.41 5.17 1.59
C LEU A 12 -5.33 6.28 1.05
N ILE A 13 -5.44 6.38 -0.27
CA ILE A 13 -6.13 7.48 -0.94
C ILE A 13 -7.64 7.24 -0.98
N ASP A 14 -8.05 6.04 -1.37
CA ASP A 14 -9.45 5.68 -1.56
C ASP A 14 -9.64 4.16 -1.43
N ALA A 15 -10.86 3.74 -1.17
CA ALA A 15 -11.26 2.35 -0.98
C ALA A 15 -12.70 2.17 -1.44
N THR A 16 -12.93 1.28 -2.41
CA THR A 16 -14.27 0.91 -2.88
C THR A 16 -14.19 -0.41 -3.63
N ASN A 17 -15.30 -1.13 -3.78
CA ASN A 17 -15.41 -2.28 -4.67
C ASN A 17 -14.31 -3.34 -4.47
N HIS A 18 -14.05 -3.74 -3.23
CA HIS A 18 -13.02 -4.73 -2.84
C HIS A 18 -11.57 -4.32 -3.18
N ASN A 19 -11.33 -3.03 -3.41
CA ASN A 19 -10.01 -2.52 -3.75
C ASN A 19 -9.65 -1.31 -2.90
N ARG A 20 -8.35 -1.13 -2.72
CA ARG A 20 -7.74 0.07 -2.16
C ARG A 20 -6.81 0.70 -3.19
N LEU A 21 -6.85 2.02 -3.26
CA LEU A 21 -5.92 2.86 -3.99
C LEU A 21 -4.90 3.43 -3.00
N GLU A 22 -3.63 3.09 -3.20
CA GLU A 22 -2.55 3.46 -2.29
C GLU A 22 -1.43 4.18 -3.02
N ARG A 23 -0.79 5.13 -2.33
CA ARG A 23 0.46 5.75 -2.75
C ARG A 23 1.61 5.21 -1.92
N TRP A 24 2.68 4.85 -2.61
CA TRP A 24 3.94 4.39 -2.04
C TRP A 24 5.08 5.26 -2.59
N GLY A 25 5.38 6.35 -1.91
CA GLY A 25 6.23 7.44 -2.40
C GLY A 25 5.58 8.12 -3.60
N LYS A 26 6.09 7.85 -4.80
CA LYS A 26 5.53 8.38 -6.07
C LYS A 26 4.69 7.36 -6.84
N THR A 27 4.66 6.11 -6.39
CA THR A 27 4.00 5.01 -7.10
C THR A 27 2.57 4.85 -6.61
N LEU A 28 1.61 4.80 -7.53
CA LEU A 28 0.20 4.51 -7.25
C LEU A 28 -0.10 3.03 -7.53
N LEU A 29 -0.63 2.32 -6.53
CA LEU A 29 -0.98 0.91 -6.65
C LEU A 29 -2.45 0.71 -6.31
N ILE A 30 -3.13 -0.12 -7.09
CA ILE A 30 -4.44 -0.66 -6.73
C ILE A 30 -4.25 -2.10 -6.27
N ARG A 31 -4.74 -2.41 -5.06
CA ARG A 31 -4.63 -3.75 -4.48
C ARG A 31 -5.98 -4.24 -3.97
N PRO A 32 -6.27 -5.55 -4.09
CA PRO A 32 -7.50 -6.11 -3.58
C PRO A 32 -7.48 -6.19 -2.05
N ASP A 33 -8.59 -5.81 -1.45
CA ASP A 33 -8.89 -6.03 -0.05
C ASP A 33 -10.32 -6.56 0.11
N PRO A 34 -10.52 -7.83 0.51
CA PRO A 34 -11.84 -8.43 0.63
C PRO A 34 -12.69 -7.81 1.73
N GLN A 35 -12.10 -6.99 2.63
CA GLN A 35 -12.85 -6.31 3.68
C GLN A 35 -13.51 -5.01 3.20
N ILE A 36 -13.11 -4.50 2.03
CA ILE A 36 -13.70 -3.30 1.40
C ILE A 36 -14.99 -3.73 0.67
N ILE A 37 -16.05 -3.98 1.42
CA ILE A 37 -17.33 -4.50 0.89
C ILE A 37 -18.27 -3.39 0.40
N TRP A 38 -17.99 -2.14 0.73
CA TRP A 38 -18.81 -1.01 0.30
C TRP A 38 -18.54 -0.66 -1.17
N LYS A 39 -19.60 -0.19 -1.82
CA LYS A 39 -19.60 0.21 -3.21
C LYS A 39 -20.07 1.65 -3.32
N ASN A 40 -19.11 2.53 -3.56
CA ASN A 40 -19.32 3.93 -3.90
C ASN A 40 -18.56 4.25 -5.19
N GLU A 41 -18.82 5.43 -5.73
CA GLU A 41 -18.04 5.98 -6.82
C GLU A 41 -16.57 6.14 -6.41
N GLU A 42 -15.68 5.96 -7.39
CA GLU A 42 -14.26 6.28 -7.26
C GLU A 42 -14.11 7.78 -7.04
N VAL A 43 -13.88 8.20 -5.79
CA VAL A 43 -13.84 9.61 -5.41
C VAL A 43 -12.57 10.28 -5.93
N SER A 44 -11.48 9.52 -6.01
CA SER A 44 -10.20 10.02 -6.48
C SER A 44 -10.03 9.82 -8.00
N PRO A 45 -9.70 10.85 -8.79
CA PRO A 45 -9.36 10.65 -10.21
C PRO A 45 -8.07 9.84 -10.42
N LEU A 46 -7.34 9.53 -9.34
CA LEU A 46 -6.11 8.75 -9.35
C LEU A 46 -6.33 7.27 -9.59
N TRP A 47 -7.56 6.74 -9.44
CA TRP A 47 -7.88 5.36 -9.83
C TRP A 47 -7.51 5.11 -11.30
N ALA A 48 -7.89 6.03 -12.20
CA ALA A 48 -7.56 5.99 -13.63
C ALA A 48 -6.06 6.20 -13.93
N ARG A 49 -5.27 6.62 -12.94
CA ARG A 49 -3.83 6.91 -13.07
C ARG A 49 -2.96 5.96 -12.25
N ALA A 50 -3.52 4.87 -11.75
CA ALA A 50 -2.75 3.86 -11.03
C ALA A 50 -1.61 3.34 -11.91
N ASP A 51 -0.42 3.19 -11.34
CA ASP A 51 0.77 2.74 -12.06
C ASP A 51 0.80 1.22 -12.23
N ALA A 52 0.21 0.50 -11.29
CA ALA A 52 -0.01 -0.93 -11.40
C ALA A 52 -1.23 -1.38 -10.58
N ILE A 53 -1.86 -2.46 -11.04
CA ILE A 53 -3.04 -3.07 -10.43
C ILE A 53 -2.75 -4.55 -10.17
N TYR A 54 -3.05 -5.04 -8.96
CA TYR A 54 -2.95 -6.48 -8.69
C TYR A 54 -4.28 -7.20 -8.92
N TYR A 55 -4.31 -8.10 -9.91
CA TYR A 55 -5.45 -8.96 -10.17
C TYR A 55 -5.28 -10.32 -9.49
N ARG A 56 -6.20 -10.66 -8.60
CA ARG A 56 -6.21 -11.96 -7.91
C ARG A 56 -6.74 -13.05 -8.85
N SER A 57 -6.07 -14.20 -8.87
CA SER A 57 -6.55 -15.38 -9.60
C SER A 57 -7.48 -16.23 -8.72
N ALA A 58 -8.54 -16.79 -9.31
CA ALA A 58 -9.44 -17.74 -8.66
C ALA A 58 -8.73 -19.05 -8.24
N LYS A 59 -7.61 -19.40 -8.90
CA LYS A 59 -6.80 -20.59 -8.59
C LYS A 59 -5.74 -20.35 -7.51
N GLY A 60 -5.76 -19.18 -6.87
CA GLY A 60 -4.72 -18.73 -5.94
C GLY A 60 -3.64 -17.89 -6.62
N GLY A 61 -2.99 -17.02 -5.85
CA GLY A 61 -2.04 -16.03 -6.37
C GLY A 61 -2.73 -14.92 -7.17
N GLY A 62 -2.04 -14.45 -8.21
CA GLY A 62 -2.47 -13.32 -9.02
C GLY A 62 -1.28 -12.73 -9.78
N GLN A 63 -1.52 -11.60 -10.45
CA GLN A 63 -0.51 -10.92 -11.23
C GLN A 63 -0.67 -9.40 -11.15
N TRP A 64 0.44 -8.71 -11.32
CA TRP A 64 0.46 -7.27 -11.49
C TRP A 64 0.27 -6.94 -12.97
N ASP A 65 -0.68 -6.06 -13.25
CA ASP A 65 -0.80 -5.35 -14.51
C ASP A 65 -0.14 -3.98 -14.35
N TYR A 66 0.84 -3.67 -15.20
CA TYR A 66 1.66 -2.46 -15.08
C TYR A 66 1.31 -1.48 -16.19
N HIS A 67 0.79 -0.31 -15.82
CA HIS A 67 0.48 0.76 -16.77
C HIS A 67 1.72 1.61 -17.12
N LYS A 68 2.80 1.47 -16.35
CA LYS A 68 4.12 2.03 -16.67
C LYS A 68 5.24 1.13 -16.17
N LYS A 69 6.45 1.36 -16.66
CA LYS A 69 7.65 0.69 -16.16
C LYS A 69 7.96 1.17 -14.74
N LEU A 70 7.76 0.29 -13.76
CA LEU A 70 8.14 0.52 -12.37
C LEU A 70 9.55 -0.01 -12.08
N PRO A 71 10.29 0.60 -11.13
CA PRO A 71 11.50 -0.02 -10.61
C PRO A 71 11.15 -1.32 -9.88
N GLN A 72 12.04 -2.30 -9.91
CA GLN A 72 11.84 -3.59 -9.21
C GLN A 72 11.62 -3.41 -7.70
N LYS A 73 12.30 -2.41 -7.13
CA LYS A 73 12.17 -2.00 -5.73
C LYS A 73 12.44 -0.51 -5.60
N TRP A 74 11.82 0.15 -4.63
CA TRP A 74 12.10 1.54 -4.28
C TRP A 74 12.08 1.75 -2.77
N ASN A 75 12.67 2.85 -2.32
CA ASN A 75 12.69 3.20 -0.90
C ASN A 75 11.50 4.09 -0.55
N ILE A 76 10.95 3.88 0.64
CA ILE A 76 10.02 4.79 1.31
C ILE A 76 10.57 5.12 2.70
N LYS A 77 10.11 6.22 3.27
CA LYS A 77 10.48 6.69 4.61
C LYS A 77 9.30 6.62 5.57
N TRP A 78 9.62 6.20 6.79
CA TRP A 78 8.77 6.39 7.96
C TRP A 78 9.66 6.78 9.13
N GLN A 79 9.55 8.04 9.58
CA GLN A 79 10.47 8.65 10.54
C GLN A 79 11.93 8.39 10.13
N ASP A 80 12.74 7.82 11.04
CA ASP A 80 14.16 7.51 10.81
C ASP A 80 14.39 6.22 10.00
N LEU A 81 13.33 5.47 9.68
CA LEU A 81 13.42 4.21 8.94
C LEU A 81 13.40 4.43 7.43
N THR A 82 14.27 3.68 6.74
CA THR A 82 14.21 3.51 5.28
C THR A 82 13.76 2.09 4.98
N LEU A 83 12.62 1.97 4.32
CA LEU A 83 11.99 0.69 4.02
C LEU A 83 11.99 0.45 2.52
N ILE A 84 12.12 -0.81 2.11
CA ILE A 84 12.10 -1.20 0.70
C ILE A 84 10.70 -1.71 0.35
N VAL A 85 10.13 -1.14 -0.70
CA VAL A 85 8.88 -1.59 -1.31
C VAL A 85 9.19 -2.28 -2.63
N SER A 86 8.55 -3.42 -2.88
CA SER A 86 8.55 -4.09 -4.18
C SER A 86 7.23 -4.80 -4.45
N PRO A 87 6.66 -4.68 -5.66
CA PRO A 87 5.58 -5.55 -6.11
C PRO A 87 6.08 -6.99 -6.15
N THR A 88 5.46 -7.87 -5.39
CA THR A 88 5.83 -9.30 -5.34
C THR A 88 4.93 -10.13 -6.26
N GLY A 89 5.19 -11.44 -6.39
CA GLY A 89 4.24 -12.35 -7.05
C GLY A 89 2.87 -12.44 -6.32
N PHE A 90 2.82 -11.95 -5.08
CA PHE A 90 1.61 -11.83 -4.28
C PHE A 90 1.14 -10.37 -4.21
N LYS A 91 -0.05 -10.16 -3.66
CA LYS A 91 -0.65 -8.83 -3.49
C LYS A 91 0.10 -7.89 -2.53
N HIS A 92 1.15 -8.33 -1.84
CA HIS A 92 1.83 -7.49 -0.84
C HIS A 92 3.04 -6.77 -1.43
N THR A 93 3.41 -5.68 -0.79
CA THR A 93 4.50 -4.75 -1.16
C THR A 93 5.76 -4.94 -0.29
N GLY A 94 5.70 -5.83 0.70
CA GLY A 94 6.78 -6.10 1.66
C GLY A 94 6.74 -5.24 2.93
N VAL A 95 5.91 -4.19 2.94
CA VAL A 95 5.70 -3.29 4.09
C VAL A 95 4.23 -3.30 4.48
N PHE A 96 3.95 -3.32 5.78
CA PHE A 96 2.60 -3.27 6.37
C PHE A 96 2.45 -1.94 7.13
N PRO A 97 1.94 -0.87 6.50
CA PRO A 97 1.96 0.49 7.05
C PRO A 97 1.19 0.63 8.36
N GLU A 98 0.17 -0.20 8.55
CA GLU A 98 -0.62 -0.26 9.78
C GLU A 98 0.21 -0.64 11.01
N GLN A 99 1.36 -1.31 10.84
CA GLN A 99 2.25 -1.70 11.94
C GLN A 99 3.12 -0.56 12.45
N ALA A 100 3.13 0.61 11.79
CA ALA A 100 3.88 1.79 12.23
C ALA A 100 3.59 2.21 13.68
N VAL A 101 2.35 2.04 14.14
CA VAL A 101 1.97 2.32 15.54
C VAL A 101 2.71 1.41 16.54
N ASN A 102 2.99 0.18 16.14
CA ASN A 102 3.74 -0.78 16.95
C ASN A 102 5.22 -0.47 16.89
N TRP A 103 5.76 -0.08 15.74
CA TRP A 103 7.15 0.34 15.61
C TRP A 103 7.46 1.57 16.48
N ALA A 104 6.57 2.57 16.49
CA ALA A 104 6.70 3.74 17.35
C ALA A 104 6.72 3.35 18.83
N TRP A 105 5.84 2.44 19.25
CA TRP A 105 5.84 1.91 20.61
C TRP A 105 7.14 1.16 20.95
N TYR A 106 7.66 0.34 20.05
CA TYR A 106 8.95 -0.34 20.26
C TYR A 106 10.11 0.66 20.37
N GLN A 107 10.11 1.72 19.56
CA GLN A 107 11.13 2.77 19.64
C GLN A 107 11.16 3.43 21.03
N GLU A 108 9.99 3.72 21.63
CA GLU A 108 9.91 4.24 23.00
C GLU A 108 10.47 3.27 24.05
N LYS A 109 10.31 1.95 23.84
CA LYS A 109 10.76 0.93 24.79
C LYS A 109 12.25 0.60 24.67
N ILE A 110 12.83 0.80 23.50
CA ILE A 110 14.23 0.45 23.21
C ILE A 110 15.15 1.66 23.39
N LYS A 111 14.64 2.89 23.27
CA LYS A 111 15.40 4.11 23.58
C LYS A 111 15.77 4.11 25.07
N ALA A 112 17.06 3.95 25.35
CA ALA A 112 17.68 4.16 26.66
C ALA A 112 17.88 5.66 26.93
#